data_AF-A0A5D0MLZ3-F1
#
_entry.id   AF-A0A5D0MLZ3-F1
#
_cell.length_a   1.000
_cell.length_b   1.000
_cell.length_c   1.000
_cell.angle_alpha   90.00
_cell.angle_beta   90.00
_cell.angle_gamma   90.00
#
_symmetry.space_group_name_H-M   'P 1'
#
loop_
_entity.id
_entity.type
_entity.pdbx_description
1 polymer ?
#
loop_
_entity_poly.entity_id
_entity_poly.type
_entity_poly.pdbx_seq_one_letter_code
_entity_poly.pdbx_strand_id
1 'polypeptide(L)' 'MSVKKELELRIKELEKEIENTEGTKCEVYSRIVGYHRPVENWNDGKKDEFYHRQDYKESVSDT' A
#
# COMPACT_ATOMS: atom_id res chain seq x y z
N MET A 1 3.95 37.84 -17.54
CA MET A 1 4.57 36.49 -17.63
C MET A 1 5.60 36.32 -16.51
N SER A 2 5.17 35.97 -15.29
CA SER A 2 6.09 35.78 -14.15
C SER A 2 5.66 34.59 -13.29
N VAL A 3 4.37 34.52 -12.97
CA VAL A 3 3.78 33.48 -12.11
C VAL A 3 3.89 32.07 -12.69
N LYS A 4 3.61 31.88 -14.00
CA LYS A 4 3.69 30.56 -14.63
C LYS A 4 5.09 29.95 -14.54
N LYS A 5 6.12 30.77 -14.76
CA LYS A 5 7.53 30.35 -14.73
C LYS A 5 7.97 29.98 -13.31
N GLU A 6 7.48 30.71 -12.32
CA GLU A 6 7.73 30.41 -10.90
C GLU A 6 7.07 29.10 -10.47
N LEU A 7 5.84 28.85 -10.90
CA LEU A 7 5.14 27.59 -10.64
C LEU A 7 5.83 26.39 -11.30
N GLU A 8 6.30 26.55 -12.55
CA GLU A 8 7.05 25.50 -13.25
C GLU A 8 8.36 25.15 -12.53
N LEU A 9 9.09 26.15 -12.04
CA LEU A 9 10.28 25.94 -11.23
C LEU A 9 9.95 25.23 -9.92
N ARG A 10 8.85 25.63 -9.25
CA ARG A 10 8.42 25.02 -7.99
C ARG A 10 8.01 23.56 -8.16
N ILE A 11 7.29 23.23 -9.24
CA ILE A 11 6.92 21.84 -9.57
C ILE A 11 8.18 21.01 -9.74
N LYS A 12 9.16 21.50 -10.51
CA LYS A 12 10.43 20.79 -10.75
C LYS A 12 11.21 20.53 -9.47
N GLU A 13 11.21 21.48 -8.54
CA GLU A 13 11.84 21.30 -7.22
C GLU A 13 11.13 20.23 -6.39
N LEU A 14 9.80 20.27 -6.35
CA LEU A 14 8.98 19.30 -5.60
C LEU A 14 9.10 17.89 -6.17
N GLU A 15 9.14 17.75 -7.50
CA GLU A 15 9.38 16.45 -8.17
C GLU A 15 10.74 15.87 -7.75
N LYS A 16 11.78 16.70 -7.67
CA LYS A 16 13.10 16.29 -7.20
C LYS A 16 13.09 15.93 -5.71
N GLU A 17 12.32 16.64 -4.89
CA GLU A 17 12.16 16.33 -3.46
C GLU A 17 11.44 15.00 -3.25
N ILE A 18 10.39 14.73 -4.03
CA ILE A 18 9.68 13.44 -4.05
C ILE A 18 10.63 12.31 -4.48
N GLU A 19 11.46 12.53 -5.51
CA GLU A 19 12.44 11.53 -5.97
C GLU A 19 13.46 11.17 -4.88
N ASN A 20 13.85 12.15 -4.04
CA ASN A 20 14.81 11.94 -2.95
C ASN A 20 14.16 11.50 -1.63
N THR A 21 12.84 11.35 -1.59
CA THR A 21 12.13 10.89 -0.39
C THR A 21 12.10 9.37 -0.37
N GLU A 22 12.76 8.75 0.62
CA GLU A 22 12.67 7.31 0.87
C GLU A 22 11.87 7.00 2.14
N GLY A 23 11.03 5.98 2.06
CA GLY A 23 10.30 5.45 3.22
C GLY A 23 11.12 4.42 3.99
N THR A 24 10.78 4.18 5.25
CA THR A 24 11.30 3.04 6.01
C THR A 24 10.43 1.81 5.83
N LYS A 25 11.02 0.62 5.99
CA LYS A 25 10.25 -0.63 5.98
C LYS A 25 9.27 -0.64 7.16
N CYS A 26 8.03 -1.02 6.88
CA CYS A 26 6.99 -1.23 7.87
C CYS A 26 6.67 -2.73 7.95
N GLU A 27 6.51 -3.26 9.16
CA GLU A 27 6.06 -4.63 9.35
C GLU A 27 4.58 -4.75 8.97
N VAL A 28 4.26 -5.66 8.06
CA VAL A 28 2.88 -5.93 7.65
C VAL A 28 2.33 -7.08 8.50
N TYR A 29 1.23 -6.83 9.21
CA TYR A 29 0.54 -7.85 10.01
C TYR A 29 -0.77 -8.26 9.35
N SER A 30 -1.12 -9.55 9.44
CA SER A 30 -2.41 -10.06 8.98
C SER A 30 -2.93 -11.15 9.91
N ARG A 31 -4.26 -11.37 9.88
CA ARG A 31 -4.97 -12.29 10.77
C ARG A 31 -4.86 -13.74 10.26
N ILE A 32 -4.35 -14.62 11.11
CA ILE A 32 -4.23 -16.06 10.82
C ILE A 32 -5.49 -16.81 11.26
N VAL A 33 -5.43 -17.51 12.42
CA VAL A 33 -6.54 -18.26 13.04
C VAL A 33 -6.74 -17.74 14.45
N GLY A 34 -7.25 -16.51 14.57
CA GLY A 34 -7.61 -15.90 15.85
C GLY A 34 -6.64 -14.83 16.39
N TYR A 35 -5.48 -14.62 15.77
CA TYR A 35 -4.53 -13.57 16.16
C TYR A 35 -3.79 -12.97 14.94
N HIS A 36 -3.14 -11.82 15.15
CA HIS A 36 -2.31 -11.14 14.16
C HIS A 36 -0.85 -11.60 14.23
N ARG A 37 -0.24 -11.87 13.07
CA ARG A 37 1.18 -12.23 12.96
C ARG A 37 1.82 -11.46 11.80
N PRO A 38 3.10 -11.06 11.89
CA PRO A 38 3.82 -10.50 10.76
C PRO A 38 3.76 -11.45 9.56
N VAL A 39 3.43 -10.91 8.38
CA VAL A 39 3.35 -11.64 7.12
C VAL A 39 4.71 -12.24 6.75
N GLU A 40 5.80 -11.54 7.07
CA GLU A 40 7.17 -12.01 6.88
C GLU A 40 7.45 -13.33 7.64
N ASN A 41 6.74 -13.57 8.74
CA ASN A 41 6.92 -14.76 9.57
C ASN A 41 6.01 -15.93 9.17
N TRP A 42 5.32 -15.87 8.03
CA TRP A 42 4.44 -16.96 7.59
C TRP A 42 5.25 -18.10 6.97
N ASN A 43 4.87 -19.35 7.29
CA ASN A 43 5.37 -20.52 6.59
C ASN A 43 4.66 -20.70 5.23
N ASP A 44 5.18 -21.58 4.38
CA ASP A 44 4.69 -21.72 3.00
C ASP A 44 3.23 -22.20 2.95
N GLY A 45 2.86 -23.19 3.78
CA GLY A 45 1.48 -23.66 3.85
C GLY A 45 0.48 -22.57 4.28
N LYS A 46 0.89 -21.59 5.11
CA LYS A 46 0.02 -20.47 5.48
C LYS A 46 -0.14 -19.45 4.35
N LYS A 47 0.93 -19.20 3.59
CA LYS A 47 0.86 -18.36 2.39
C LYS A 47 -0.09 -18.99 1.37
N ASP A 48 0.06 -20.29 1.12
CA ASP A 48 -0.81 -21.03 0.21
C ASP A 48 -2.27 -21.02 0.68
N GLU A 49 -2.55 -21.30 1.96
CA GLU A 49 -3.92 -21.22 2.50
C GLU A 49 -4.52 -19.81 2.33
N PHE A 50 -3.73 -18.76 2.57
CA PHE A 50 -4.21 -17.38 2.42
C PHE A 50 -4.64 -17.09 0.98
N TYR A 51 -3.90 -17.56 -0.03
CA TYR A 51 -4.28 -17.40 -1.44
C TYR A 51 -5.58 -18.12 -1.82
N HIS A 52 -5.97 -19.16 -1.08
CA HIS A 52 -7.23 -19.86 -1.30
C HIS A 52 -8.42 -19.23 -0.57
N ARG A 53 -8.20 -18.24 0.32
CA ARG A 53 -9.30 -17.53 1.00
C ARG A 53 -10.17 -16.81 0.00
N GLN A 54 -11.48 -16.80 0.25
CA GLN A 54 -12.46 -16.06 -0.53
C GLN A 54 -13.05 -14.97 0.34
N ASP A 55 -13.00 -13.74 -0.14
CA ASP A 55 -13.68 -12.62 0.49
C ASP A 55 -15.18 -12.74 0.24
N TYR A 56 -15.97 -12.41 1.26
CA TYR A 56 -17.39 -12.25 1.08
C TYR A 56 -17.66 -11.02 0.21
N LYS A 57 -18.28 -11.22 -0.95
CA LYS A 57 -18.79 -10.13 -1.78
C LYS A 57 -20.26 -9.97 -1.46
N GLU A 58 -20.65 -8.81 -0.94
CA GLU A 58 -22.05 -8.46 -0.83
C GLU A 58 -22.63 -8.40 -2.25
N SER A 59 -23.74 -9.10 -2.49
CA SER A 59 -24.50 -8.91 -3.71
C SER A 59 -25.05 -7.50 -3.67
N VAL A 60 -24.50 -6.59 -4.48
CA VAL A 60 -25.09 -5.27 -4.69
C VAL A 60 -26.48 -5.53 -5.26
N SER A 61 -27.51 -5.47 -4.43
CA SER A 61 -28.88 -5.40 -4.89
C SER A 61 -29.05 -3.98 -5.41
N ASP A 62 -28.98 -3.81 -6.74
CA ASP A 62 -29.31 -2.55 -7.40
C ASP A 62 -30.71 -2.13 -6.93
N THR A 63 -30.73 -1.17 -5.99
CA THR A 63 -31.94 -0.52 -5.47
C THR A 63 -31.91 0.94 -5.91
#